data_AF-A0A1F9LMH2-F1
#
_entry.id   AF-A0A1F9LMH2-F1
#
_cell.length_a   1.000
_cell.length_b   1.000
_cell.length_c   1.000
_cell.angle_alpha   90.00
_cell.angle_beta   90.00
_cell.angle_gamma   90.00
#
_symmetry.space_group_name_H-M   'P 1'
#
loop_
_entity.id
_entity.type
_entity.pdbx_description
1 polymer ?
#
loop_
_entity_poly.entity_id
_entity_poly.type
_entity_poly.pdbx_seq_one_letter_code
_entity_poly.pdbx_strand_id
1 'polypeptide(L)'
;MEDVLVLARWARKHSEFYQKLYQGKRLRGVRDLPVVEKDDLVERGILDREIFTSSLAGVTGLHSGGTSGRPVLSYYTEGELREVIHDLGVAYSRAGLHSKDRVANLFVTGYLYASFLLVHGALVELRVVNYPLSHLVPVDEVARFLESLEVTAVVGISSHVKLVLDHLATDPNGYRGLRKVFYAGEVFTEPDRRRYVDLLGLEFLRSGGYGAVDAGLMAYQCPYQTGGEHHPFATFHLEVVDPETLSPCREGEVGDVLITDLRRRFMPLIRYRIGDRGSLRSYACGCGRKDQTVCILGRSNDYVQGRFRKVFYDEVEAALDGQVDALQLVQRGDRVILRVEVMGGKARARETRDWCRERLAHLPLRLFRLDVLSNGGLPRHPKTGKLQRVVREA
;
A
#
# COMPACT_ATOMS: atom_id res chain seq x y z
N MET A 1 -16.43 -9.30 16.00
CA MET A 1 -17.73 -8.66 15.67
C MET A 1 -18.28 -7.84 16.83
N GLU A 2 -18.34 -8.37 18.07
CA GLU A 2 -18.81 -7.57 19.21
C GLU A 2 -17.94 -6.33 19.47
N ASP A 3 -16.62 -6.45 19.32
CA ASP A 3 -15.69 -5.31 19.52
C ASP A 3 -15.98 -4.14 18.58
N VAL A 4 -16.40 -4.42 17.34
CA VAL A 4 -16.81 -3.39 16.36
C VAL A 4 -18.04 -2.64 16.88
N LEU A 5 -19.03 -3.36 17.43
CA LEU A 5 -20.24 -2.74 18.00
C LEU A 5 -19.93 -1.97 19.28
N VAL A 6 -19.01 -2.47 20.11
CA VAL A 6 -18.52 -1.75 21.30
C VAL A 6 -17.89 -0.42 20.88
N LEU A 7 -16.98 -0.44 19.90
CA LEU A 7 -16.37 0.78 19.37
C LEU A 7 -17.42 1.71 18.76
N ALA A 8 -18.36 1.20 17.96
CA ALA A 8 -19.41 2.01 17.34
C ALA A 8 -20.33 2.69 18.36
N ARG A 9 -20.75 1.97 19.41
CA ARG A 9 -21.56 2.54 20.50
C ARG A 9 -20.76 3.58 21.29
N TRP A 10 -19.47 3.34 21.50
CA TRP A 10 -18.58 4.29 22.15
C TRP A 10 -18.38 5.54 21.30
N ALA A 11 -18.10 5.41 20.00
CA ALA A 11 -17.94 6.53 19.07
C ALA A 11 -19.22 7.37 18.98
N ARG A 12 -20.40 6.72 18.92
CA ARG A 12 -21.70 7.39 18.99
C ARG A 12 -21.87 8.26 20.24
N LYS A 13 -21.24 7.93 21.35
CA LYS A 13 -21.36 8.70 22.60
C LYS A 13 -20.40 9.89 22.63
N HIS A 14 -19.26 9.82 21.96
CA HIS A 14 -18.16 10.78 22.14
C HIS A 14 -17.80 11.61 20.91
N SER A 15 -18.22 11.21 19.72
CA SER A 15 -17.98 11.95 18.47
C SER A 15 -19.30 12.45 17.88
N GLU A 16 -19.34 13.75 17.58
CA GLU A 16 -20.48 14.39 16.93
C GLU A 16 -20.75 13.81 15.53
N PHE A 17 -19.68 13.49 14.79
CA PHE A 17 -19.78 12.80 13.50
C PHE A 17 -20.57 11.49 13.63
N TYR A 18 -20.18 10.63 14.56
CA TYR A 18 -20.85 9.33 14.74
C TYR A 18 -22.24 9.46 15.40
N GLN A 19 -22.50 10.52 16.16
CA GLN A 19 -23.86 10.85 16.62
C GLN A 19 -24.79 11.12 15.43
N LYS A 20 -24.36 11.98 14.50
CA LYS A 20 -25.10 12.31 13.27
C LYS A 20 -25.23 11.08 12.36
N LEU A 21 -24.12 10.40 12.08
CA LEU A 21 -24.09 9.23 11.18
C LEU A 21 -25.00 8.08 11.65
N TYR A 22 -25.09 7.88 12.96
CA TYR A 22 -25.90 6.81 13.56
C TYR A 22 -27.27 7.27 14.06
N GLN A 23 -27.69 8.50 13.77
CA GLN A 23 -28.97 9.04 14.20
C GLN A 23 -30.13 8.17 13.70
N GLY A 24 -31.02 7.77 14.62
CA GLY A 24 -32.17 6.91 14.30
C GLY A 24 -31.83 5.44 13.98
N LYS A 25 -30.55 5.04 14.02
CA LYS A 25 -30.13 3.67 13.67
C LYS A 25 -30.00 2.78 14.91
N ARG A 26 -30.46 1.53 14.78
CA ARG A 26 -30.24 0.46 15.77
C ARG A 26 -29.03 -0.35 15.35
N LEU A 27 -27.94 -0.23 16.11
CA LEU A 27 -26.66 -0.91 15.81
C LEU A 27 -26.68 -2.34 16.38
N ARG A 28 -27.29 -3.29 15.65
CA ARG A 28 -27.44 -4.70 16.08
C ARG A 28 -26.33 -5.59 15.52
N GLY A 29 -25.79 -5.25 14.35
CA GLY A 29 -24.68 -5.94 13.72
C GLY A 29 -23.81 -4.97 12.93
N VAL A 30 -22.63 -5.44 12.52
CA VAL A 30 -21.67 -4.62 11.75
C VAL A 30 -22.31 -4.11 10.45
N ARG A 31 -23.18 -4.89 9.82
CA ARG A 31 -23.88 -4.51 8.59
C ARG A 31 -24.86 -3.34 8.76
N ASP A 32 -25.30 -3.04 9.98
CA ASP A 32 -26.18 -1.90 10.26
C ASP A 32 -25.41 -0.57 10.32
N LEU A 33 -24.08 -0.64 10.44
CA LEU A 33 -23.22 0.53 10.53
C LEU A 33 -23.02 1.12 9.13
N PRO A 34 -23.35 2.40 8.88
CA PRO A 34 -22.98 3.09 7.65
C PRO A 34 -21.49 3.00 7.36
N VAL A 35 -21.14 2.91 6.08
CA VAL A 35 -19.76 3.01 5.60
C VAL A 35 -19.30 4.46 5.75
N VAL A 36 -18.07 4.65 6.21
CA VAL A 36 -17.40 5.94 6.21
C VAL A 36 -16.55 6.03 4.94
N GLU A 37 -16.82 7.03 4.12
CA GLU A 37 -16.08 7.27 2.89
C GLU A 37 -14.86 8.17 3.14
N LYS A 38 -13.90 8.14 2.22
CA LYS A 38 -12.75 9.05 2.30
C LYS A 38 -13.17 10.53 2.21
N ASP A 39 -14.18 10.81 1.40
CA ASP A 39 -14.67 12.18 1.21
C ASP A 39 -15.34 12.72 2.47
N ASP A 40 -15.96 11.87 3.29
CA ASP A 40 -16.46 12.27 4.61
C ASP A 40 -15.34 12.90 5.46
N LEU A 41 -14.14 12.32 5.43
CA LEU A 41 -12.98 12.80 6.18
C LEU A 41 -12.35 14.06 5.56
N VAL A 42 -12.40 14.21 4.23
CA VAL A 42 -11.80 15.34 3.52
C VAL A 42 -12.66 16.60 3.61
N GLU A 43 -13.99 16.48 3.49
CA GLU A 43 -14.92 17.62 3.57
C GLU A 43 -14.91 18.29 4.94
N ARG A 44 -14.53 17.53 5.95
CA ARG A 44 -14.39 17.94 7.35
C ARG A 44 -13.17 18.85 7.62
N GLY A 45 -12.25 18.96 6.66
CA GLY A 45 -11.12 19.89 6.70
C GLY A 45 -9.92 19.42 7.55
N ILE A 46 -8.93 20.31 7.69
CA ILE A 46 -7.61 20.00 8.26
C ILE A 46 -7.67 19.66 9.76
N LEU A 47 -8.60 20.26 10.49
CA LEU A 47 -8.72 20.14 11.94
C LEU A 47 -10.19 19.99 12.31
N ASP A 48 -10.74 18.80 12.05
CA ASP A 48 -12.14 18.51 12.35
C ASP A 48 -12.34 18.01 13.77
N ARG A 49 -12.99 18.82 14.60
CA ARG A 49 -13.33 18.44 15.98
C ARG A 49 -14.53 17.50 16.07
N GLU A 50 -15.36 17.37 15.04
CA GLU A 50 -16.58 16.56 15.12
C GLU A 50 -16.30 15.06 15.14
N ILE A 51 -15.28 14.60 14.40
CA ILE A 51 -14.88 13.18 14.40
C ILE A 51 -14.06 12.80 15.63
N PHE A 52 -13.42 13.77 16.29
CA PHE A 52 -12.63 13.52 17.49
C PHE A 52 -13.53 13.21 18.69
N THR A 53 -13.00 12.41 19.62
CA THR A 53 -13.73 11.98 20.82
C THR A 53 -13.22 12.62 22.11
N SER A 54 -12.12 13.38 22.03
CA SER A 54 -11.50 14.09 23.14
C SER A 54 -10.70 15.30 22.64
N SER A 55 -10.09 16.07 23.55
CA SER A 55 -9.26 17.22 23.20
C SER A 55 -7.98 16.84 22.44
N LEU A 56 -7.43 17.76 21.66
CA LEU A 56 -6.17 17.63 20.90
C LEU A 56 -4.89 17.57 21.77
N ALA A 57 -5.00 17.54 23.10
CA ALA A 57 -3.82 17.44 23.95
C ALA A 57 -3.09 16.10 23.72
N GLY A 58 -1.80 16.15 23.36
CA GLY A 58 -0.97 14.96 23.19
C GLY A 58 -1.24 14.14 21.92
N VAL A 59 -1.76 14.76 20.85
CA VAL A 59 -2.00 14.09 19.56
C VAL A 59 -0.97 14.46 18.50
N THR A 60 -0.65 13.51 17.63
CA THR A 60 0.18 13.67 16.43
C THR A 60 -0.70 13.64 15.18
N GLY A 61 -0.63 14.69 14.37
CA GLY A 61 -1.30 14.77 13.07
C GLY A 61 -0.39 14.33 11.93
N LEU A 62 -0.89 13.44 11.06
CA LEU A 62 -0.18 12.85 9.93
C LEU A 62 -1.10 12.89 8.71
N HIS A 63 -0.58 13.11 7.50
CA HIS A 63 -1.43 13.18 6.30
C HIS A 63 -1.28 11.94 5.40
N SER A 64 -2.37 11.51 4.77
CA SER A 64 -2.30 10.47 3.73
C SER A 64 -1.61 10.99 2.47
N GLY A 65 -0.73 10.19 1.88
CA GLY A 65 0.01 10.54 0.66
C GLY A 65 -0.79 10.39 -0.64
N GLY A 66 -2.11 10.57 -0.58
CA GLY A 66 -3.02 10.26 -1.69
C GLY A 66 -2.65 10.94 -3.01
N THR A 67 -2.65 10.16 -4.09
CA THR A 67 -2.43 10.62 -5.48
C THR A 67 -3.59 11.45 -6.03
N SER A 68 -4.72 11.55 -5.30
CA SER A 68 -5.93 12.30 -5.67
C SER A 68 -5.87 13.80 -5.36
N GLY A 69 -4.79 14.31 -4.76
CA GLY A 69 -4.58 15.75 -4.53
C GLY A 69 -5.26 16.34 -3.29
N ARG A 70 -6.14 15.60 -2.60
CA ARG A 70 -6.76 16.02 -1.32
C ARG A 70 -6.35 15.06 -0.19
N PRO A 71 -5.31 15.38 0.61
CA PRO A 71 -4.87 14.52 1.70
C PRO A 71 -5.89 14.56 2.86
N VAL A 72 -6.09 13.40 3.51
CA VAL A 72 -6.77 13.31 4.80
C VAL A 72 -5.74 13.50 5.90
N LEU A 73 -6.03 14.34 6.89
CA LEU A 73 -5.24 14.42 8.12
C LEU A 73 -5.80 13.44 9.15
N SER A 74 -4.93 12.56 9.59
CA SER A 74 -5.16 11.46 10.50
C SER A 74 -4.44 11.76 11.81
N TYR A 75 -5.19 11.77 12.91
CA TYR A 75 -4.68 12.12 14.23
C TYR A 75 -4.58 10.90 15.14
N TYR A 76 -3.46 10.78 15.85
CA TYR A 76 -3.19 9.69 16.78
C TYR A 76 -2.80 10.25 18.13
N THR A 77 -3.37 9.73 19.20
CA THR A 77 -2.81 9.93 20.54
C THR A 77 -1.44 9.28 20.63
N GLU A 78 -0.66 9.70 21.62
CA GLU A 78 0.63 9.10 21.96
C GLU A 78 0.55 7.56 22.09
N GLY A 79 -0.45 7.05 22.81
CA GLY A 79 -0.67 5.62 23.00
C GLY A 79 -1.02 4.88 21.71
N GLU A 80 -1.95 5.41 20.91
CA GLU A 80 -2.31 4.81 19.62
C GLU A 80 -1.11 4.77 18.66
N LEU A 81 -0.27 5.81 18.67
CA LEU A 81 0.93 5.86 17.84
C LEU A 81 1.96 4.80 18.26
N ARG A 82 2.17 4.62 19.57
CA ARG A 82 3.02 3.55 20.11
C ARG A 82 2.52 2.16 19.72
N GLU A 83 1.21 1.93 19.75
CA GLU A 83 0.64 0.64 19.33
C GLU A 83 0.90 0.35 17.84
N VAL A 84 0.81 1.36 16.97
CA VAL A 84 1.16 1.22 15.55
C VAL A 84 2.65 0.92 15.37
N ILE A 85 3.52 1.59 16.13
CA ILE A 85 4.97 1.34 16.13
C ILE A 85 5.28 -0.10 16.56
N HIS A 86 4.63 -0.55 17.63
CA HIS A 86 4.79 -1.91 18.14
C HIS A 86 4.38 -2.97 17.12
N ASP A 87 3.22 -2.79 16.48
CA ASP A 87 2.73 -3.69 15.43
C ASP A 87 3.68 -3.75 14.24
N LEU A 88 4.26 -2.61 13.83
CA LEU A 88 5.30 -2.57 12.80
C LEU A 88 6.52 -3.38 13.22
N GLY A 89 6.98 -3.25 14.47
CA GLY A 89 8.07 -4.06 15.01
C GLY A 89 7.75 -5.56 14.92
N VAL A 90 6.57 -5.96 15.38
CA VAL A 90 6.07 -7.34 15.29
C VAL A 90 5.99 -7.82 13.84
N ALA A 91 5.49 -6.99 12.92
CA ALA A 91 5.39 -7.30 11.50
C ALA A 91 6.76 -7.55 10.89
N TYR A 92 7.72 -6.65 11.07
CA TYR A 92 9.08 -6.81 10.57
C TYR A 92 9.77 -8.04 11.17
N SER A 93 9.61 -8.29 12.47
CA SER A 93 10.17 -9.47 13.12
C SER A 93 9.61 -10.77 12.53
N ARG A 94 8.28 -10.87 12.39
CA ARG A 94 7.61 -12.03 11.77
C ARG A 94 7.97 -12.20 10.30
N ALA A 95 8.26 -11.10 9.63
CA ALA A 95 8.72 -11.07 8.26
C ALA A 95 10.24 -11.33 8.12
N GLY A 96 10.95 -11.64 9.22
CA GLY A 96 12.35 -12.08 9.19
C GLY A 96 13.40 -11.00 9.40
N LEU A 97 13.04 -9.84 9.95
CA LEU A 97 14.01 -8.85 10.42
C LEU A 97 14.44 -9.18 11.87
N HIS A 98 15.73 -9.05 12.17
CA HIS A 98 16.26 -9.37 13.50
C HIS A 98 17.35 -8.41 13.94
N SER A 99 17.64 -8.38 15.25
CA SER A 99 18.57 -7.43 15.89
C SER A 99 20.01 -7.44 15.34
N LYS A 100 20.41 -8.49 14.62
CA LYS A 100 21.72 -8.57 13.95
C LYS A 100 21.75 -7.84 12.61
N ASP A 101 20.61 -7.41 12.09
CA ASP A 101 20.54 -6.70 10.83
C ASP A 101 21.00 -5.24 10.97
N ARG A 102 21.66 -4.76 9.91
CA ARG A 102 22.00 -3.36 9.68
C ARG A 102 21.02 -2.83 8.66
N VAL A 103 20.17 -1.89 9.05
CA VAL A 103 18.96 -1.53 8.33
C VAL A 103 19.03 -0.09 7.82
N ALA A 104 18.94 0.11 6.51
CA ALA A 104 18.73 1.42 5.93
C ALA A 104 17.22 1.69 5.82
N ASN A 105 16.74 2.75 6.49
CA ASN A 105 15.36 3.21 6.38
C ASN A 105 15.25 4.27 5.29
N LEU A 106 14.66 3.89 4.15
CA LEU A 106 14.48 4.69 2.94
C LEU A 106 13.03 5.20 2.78
N PHE A 107 12.23 5.20 3.85
CA PHE A 107 10.87 5.73 3.78
C PHE A 107 10.81 7.26 3.64
N VAL A 108 9.62 7.74 3.27
CA VAL A 108 9.32 9.16 3.13
C VAL A 108 9.31 9.84 4.50
N THR A 109 10.09 10.92 4.62
CA THR A 109 10.25 11.71 5.84
C THR A 109 9.76 13.15 5.67
N GLY A 110 9.37 13.81 6.77
CA GLY A 110 8.91 15.20 6.80
C GLY A 110 7.49 15.41 6.25
N TYR A 111 7.08 16.68 6.11
CA TYR A 111 5.80 17.16 5.54
C TYR A 111 4.51 16.58 6.15
N LEU A 112 4.58 15.84 7.28
CA LEU A 112 3.51 15.05 7.94
C LEU A 112 3.32 13.61 7.41
N TYR A 113 4.30 13.05 6.68
CA TYR A 113 4.29 11.64 6.32
C TYR A 113 4.64 10.74 7.50
N ALA A 114 3.84 9.69 7.71
CA ALA A 114 3.99 8.77 8.84
C ALA A 114 5.13 7.75 8.68
N SER A 115 5.40 7.32 7.45
CA SER A 115 6.14 6.07 7.21
C SER A 115 7.53 6.05 7.82
N PHE A 116 8.31 7.12 7.66
CA PHE A 116 9.66 7.14 8.21
C PHE A 116 9.66 7.15 9.74
N LEU A 117 8.80 7.96 10.37
CA LEU A 117 8.71 8.10 11.82
C LEU A 117 8.30 6.79 12.48
N LEU A 118 7.22 6.17 11.99
CA LEU A 118 6.67 4.93 12.55
C LEU A 118 7.64 3.76 12.38
N VAL A 119 8.24 3.62 11.19
CA VAL A 119 9.21 2.56 10.92
C VAL A 119 10.49 2.79 11.70
N HIS A 120 10.95 4.04 11.85
CA HIS A 120 12.11 4.33 12.69
C HIS A 120 11.88 3.89 14.14
N GLY A 121 10.71 4.19 14.72
CA GLY A 121 10.33 3.71 16.05
C GLY A 121 10.35 2.17 16.14
N ALA A 122 9.79 1.49 15.14
CA ALA A 122 9.75 0.03 15.11
C ALA A 122 11.16 -0.60 15.05
N LEU A 123 12.05 -0.01 14.26
CA LEU A 123 13.45 -0.44 14.17
C LEU A 123 14.21 -0.23 15.50
N VAL A 124 13.91 0.86 16.23
CA VAL A 124 14.45 1.09 17.58
C VAL A 124 13.96 0.02 18.56
N GLU A 125 12.65 -0.30 18.55
CA GLU A 125 12.10 -1.38 19.39
C GLU A 125 12.72 -2.74 19.08
N LEU A 126 13.02 -3.03 17.81
CA LEU A 126 13.68 -4.25 17.37
C LEU A 126 15.17 -4.31 17.67
N ARG A 127 15.78 -3.20 18.13
CA ARG A 127 17.20 -3.11 18.49
C ARG A 127 18.14 -3.53 17.36
N VAL A 128 17.76 -3.23 16.13
CA VAL A 128 18.63 -3.37 14.96
C VAL A 128 19.62 -2.20 14.92
N VAL A 129 20.70 -2.32 14.15
CA VAL A 129 21.46 -1.12 13.76
C VAL A 129 20.64 -0.39 12.70
N ASN A 130 20.19 0.84 13.01
CA ASN A 130 19.25 1.59 12.18
C ASN A 130 19.93 2.84 11.58
N TYR A 131 20.00 2.91 10.24
CA TYR A 131 20.50 4.04 9.47
C TYR A 131 19.33 4.81 8.84
N PRO A 132 18.96 5.98 9.39
CA PRO A 132 17.77 6.72 9.00
C PRO A 132 18.02 7.63 7.76
N LEU A 133 18.34 7.04 6.60
CA LEU A 133 18.74 7.78 5.38
C LEU A 133 17.57 8.55 4.72
N SER A 134 16.36 7.99 4.73
CA SER A 134 15.16 8.48 4.02
C SER A 134 15.25 8.38 2.49
N HIS A 135 14.10 8.57 1.84
CA HIS A 135 13.99 8.60 0.38
C HIS A 135 14.64 9.81 -0.33
N LEU A 136 15.10 10.83 0.42
CA LEU A 136 15.63 12.07 -0.18
C LEU A 136 17.09 11.94 -0.62
N VAL A 137 17.79 10.92 -0.13
CA VAL A 137 19.20 10.69 -0.46
C VAL A 137 19.29 10.18 -1.91
N PRO A 138 20.13 10.78 -2.77
CA PRO A 138 20.35 10.30 -4.14
C PRO A 138 20.73 8.82 -4.19
N VAL A 139 20.28 8.12 -5.22
CA VAL A 139 20.42 6.65 -5.33
C VAL A 139 21.89 6.19 -5.32
N ASP A 140 22.79 6.91 -5.97
CA ASP A 140 24.22 6.61 -5.98
C ASP A 140 24.84 6.79 -4.58
N GLU A 141 24.37 7.78 -3.83
CA GLU A 141 24.81 8.01 -2.46
C GLU A 141 24.24 6.96 -1.50
N VAL A 142 22.98 6.55 -1.68
CA VAL A 142 22.41 5.40 -0.96
C VAL A 142 23.29 4.18 -1.20
N ALA A 143 23.63 3.84 -2.44
CA ALA A 143 24.48 2.69 -2.75
C ALA A 143 25.84 2.73 -2.04
N ARG A 144 26.52 3.91 -2.03
CA ARG A 144 27.75 4.12 -1.26
C ARG A 144 27.56 3.90 0.24
N PHE A 145 26.45 4.35 0.82
CA PHE A 145 26.14 4.11 2.22
C PHE A 145 25.87 2.63 2.51
N LEU A 146 25.13 1.94 1.63
CA LEU A 146 24.86 0.51 1.79
C LEU A 146 26.16 -0.29 1.86
N GLU A 147 27.12 0.04 1.01
CA GLU A 147 28.46 -0.57 1.01
C GLU A 147 29.26 -0.20 2.26
N SER A 148 29.45 1.10 2.50
CA SER A 148 30.34 1.61 3.56
C SER A 148 29.86 1.24 4.97
N LEU A 149 28.56 1.11 5.16
CA LEU A 149 27.94 0.72 6.43
C LEU A 149 27.60 -0.78 6.48
N GLU A 150 27.97 -1.51 5.42
CA GLU A 150 27.70 -2.93 5.23
C GLU A 150 26.23 -3.32 5.52
N VAL A 151 25.29 -2.51 5.03
CA VAL A 151 23.84 -2.68 5.29
C VAL A 151 23.37 -4.07 4.84
N THR A 152 22.62 -4.76 5.70
CA THR A 152 22.09 -6.11 5.41
C THR A 152 20.61 -6.09 5.02
N ALA A 153 19.88 -5.03 5.37
CA ALA A 153 18.47 -4.89 5.05
C ALA A 153 18.09 -3.46 4.66
N VAL A 154 17.17 -3.33 3.71
CA VAL A 154 16.55 -2.05 3.36
C VAL A 154 15.07 -2.11 3.67
N VAL A 155 14.52 -1.05 4.28
CA VAL A 155 13.08 -0.82 4.39
C VAL A 155 12.71 0.48 3.69
N GLY A 156 11.67 0.51 2.85
CA GLY A 156 11.34 1.75 2.14
C GLY A 156 10.07 1.73 1.30
N ILE A 157 9.78 2.89 0.70
CA ILE A 157 8.69 2.99 -0.29
C ILE A 157 9.11 2.28 -1.59
N SER A 158 8.22 1.44 -2.13
CA SER A 158 8.53 0.53 -3.23
C SER A 158 9.18 1.21 -4.44
N SER A 159 8.65 2.37 -4.86
CA SER A 159 9.18 3.19 -5.94
C SER A 159 10.66 3.53 -5.78
N HIS A 160 11.07 3.97 -4.59
CA HIS A 160 12.46 4.36 -4.33
C HIS A 160 13.36 3.14 -4.13
N VAL A 161 12.87 2.11 -3.43
CA VAL A 161 13.58 0.84 -3.28
C VAL A 161 13.89 0.24 -4.65
N LYS A 162 12.95 0.26 -5.60
CA LYS A 162 13.18 -0.24 -6.97
C LYS A 162 14.34 0.47 -7.65
N LEU A 163 14.44 1.79 -7.54
CA LEU A 163 15.56 2.57 -8.10
C LEU A 163 16.91 2.18 -7.50
N VAL A 164 16.96 1.94 -6.18
CA VAL A 164 18.18 1.48 -5.49
C VAL A 164 18.57 0.08 -5.94
N LEU A 165 17.60 -0.85 -6.04
CA LEU A 165 17.87 -2.21 -6.50
C LEU A 165 18.29 -2.27 -7.96
N ASP A 166 17.70 -1.45 -8.83
CA ASP A 166 18.12 -1.32 -10.22
C ASP A 166 19.57 -0.82 -10.32
N HIS A 167 19.92 0.22 -9.57
CA HIS A 167 21.30 0.75 -9.53
C HIS A 167 22.29 -0.33 -9.09
N LEU A 168 22.01 -1.02 -7.98
CA LEU A 168 22.86 -2.12 -7.50
C LEU A 168 22.97 -3.26 -8.53
N ALA A 169 21.87 -3.61 -9.20
CA ALA A 169 21.86 -4.71 -10.16
C ALA A 169 22.61 -4.40 -11.46
N THR A 170 22.66 -3.11 -11.85
CA THR A 170 23.36 -2.68 -13.07
C THR A 170 24.86 -2.56 -12.90
N ASP A 171 25.37 -2.39 -11.66
CA ASP A 171 26.80 -2.32 -11.38
C ASP A 171 27.36 -3.73 -11.06
N PRO A 172 28.22 -4.32 -11.91
CA PRO A 172 28.84 -5.61 -11.65
C PRO A 172 29.72 -5.63 -10.39
N ASN A 173 30.28 -4.48 -10.01
CA ASN A 173 31.09 -4.30 -8.80
C ASN A 173 30.26 -3.71 -7.65
N GLY A 174 28.95 -3.53 -7.85
CA GLY A 174 28.06 -2.96 -6.86
C GLY A 174 27.94 -3.84 -5.63
N TYR A 175 27.63 -3.23 -4.49
CA TYR A 175 27.49 -3.92 -3.22
C TYR A 175 26.53 -5.12 -3.26
N ARG A 176 26.99 -6.28 -2.76
CA ARG A 176 26.24 -7.56 -2.70
C ARG A 176 25.97 -8.04 -1.27
N GLY A 177 26.27 -7.23 -0.25
CA GLY A 177 25.98 -7.60 1.15
C GLY A 177 24.54 -7.34 1.58
N LEU A 178 23.70 -6.76 0.71
CA LEU A 178 22.27 -6.61 0.95
C LEU A 178 21.58 -7.97 0.88
N ARG A 179 20.90 -8.37 1.95
CA ARG A 179 20.23 -9.69 2.05
C ARG A 179 18.72 -9.59 2.07
N LYS A 180 18.16 -8.51 2.59
CA LYS A 180 16.71 -8.40 2.84
C LYS A 180 16.16 -7.09 2.36
N VAL A 181 15.01 -7.16 1.71
CA VAL A 181 14.29 -5.97 1.27
C VAL A 181 12.87 -6.01 1.78
N PHE A 182 12.47 -4.95 2.47
CA PHE A 182 11.10 -4.69 2.89
C PHE A 182 10.55 -3.47 2.16
N TYR A 183 9.42 -3.64 1.48
CA TYR A 183 8.77 -2.54 0.76
C TYR A 183 7.38 -2.25 1.32
N ALA A 184 6.87 -1.04 1.12
CA ALA A 184 5.47 -0.76 1.36
C ALA A 184 4.93 0.31 0.40
N GLY A 185 3.61 0.40 0.33
CA GLY A 185 2.88 1.45 -0.38
C GLY A 185 2.61 1.18 -1.86
N GLU A 186 3.31 0.24 -2.50
CA GLU A 186 3.00 -0.39 -3.80
C GLU A 186 3.45 -1.85 -3.76
N VAL A 187 2.78 -2.74 -4.48
CA VAL A 187 3.14 -4.17 -4.53
C VAL A 187 4.27 -4.38 -5.54
N PHE A 188 5.32 -5.12 -5.15
CA PHE A 188 6.28 -5.66 -6.12
C PHE A 188 5.64 -6.84 -6.85
N THR A 189 5.72 -6.85 -8.17
CA THR A 189 5.27 -7.99 -8.96
C THR A 189 6.15 -9.22 -8.68
N GLU A 190 5.61 -10.42 -8.84
CA GLU A 190 6.39 -11.65 -8.67
C GLU A 190 7.60 -11.72 -9.63
N PRO A 191 7.49 -11.29 -10.91
CA PRO A 191 8.65 -11.15 -11.80
C PRO A 191 9.72 -10.19 -11.27
N ASP A 192 9.35 -9.00 -10.79
CA ASP A 192 10.31 -8.06 -10.18
C ASP A 192 11.00 -8.69 -8.96
N ARG A 193 10.22 -9.35 -8.09
CA ARG A 193 10.73 -10.00 -6.89
C ARG A 193 11.79 -11.05 -7.24
N ARG A 194 11.50 -11.95 -8.18
CA ARG A 194 12.46 -12.98 -8.63
C ARG A 194 13.72 -12.35 -9.23
N ARG A 195 13.54 -11.38 -10.13
CA ARG A 195 14.64 -10.65 -10.76
C ARG A 195 15.62 -10.09 -9.74
N TYR A 196 15.15 -9.36 -8.73
CA TYR A 196 16.05 -8.76 -7.74
C TYR A 196 16.64 -9.78 -6.77
N VAL A 197 15.87 -10.81 -6.38
CA VAL A 197 16.38 -11.91 -5.56
C VAL A 197 17.55 -12.60 -6.25
N ASP A 198 17.41 -12.93 -7.53
CA ASP A 198 18.42 -13.66 -8.29
C ASP A 198 19.64 -12.77 -8.62
N LEU A 199 19.42 -11.53 -9.09
CA LEU A 199 20.51 -10.64 -9.50
C LEU A 199 21.37 -10.14 -8.34
N LEU A 200 20.77 -9.97 -7.15
CA LEU A 200 21.45 -9.40 -5.99
C LEU A 200 21.76 -10.44 -4.91
N GLY A 201 21.29 -11.68 -5.06
CA GLY A 201 21.46 -12.73 -4.06
C GLY A 201 20.70 -12.46 -2.76
N LEU A 202 19.51 -11.85 -2.83
CA LEU A 202 18.71 -11.55 -1.64
C LEU A 202 18.18 -12.83 -1.01
N GLU A 203 18.16 -12.91 0.32
CA GLU A 203 17.40 -13.93 1.06
C GLU A 203 15.90 -13.81 0.75
N PHE A 204 15.37 -12.58 0.71
CA PHE A 204 14.01 -12.29 0.27
C PHE A 204 13.78 -10.81 -0.03
N LEU A 205 12.72 -10.57 -0.81
CA LEU A 205 12.07 -9.27 -1.01
C LEU A 205 10.59 -9.44 -0.64
N ARG A 206 10.11 -8.69 0.36
CA ARG A 206 8.78 -8.89 0.99
C ARG A 206 8.13 -7.56 1.37
N SER A 207 6.81 -7.52 1.46
CA SER A 207 6.11 -6.36 2.03
C SER A 207 6.42 -6.22 3.52
N GLY A 208 6.72 -5.00 3.98
CA GLY A 208 6.79 -4.63 5.39
C GLY A 208 5.40 -4.58 6.06
N GLY A 209 4.34 -4.64 5.27
CA GLY A 209 2.96 -4.77 5.71
C GLY A 209 1.98 -3.91 4.92
N TYR A 210 0.70 -4.20 5.11
CA TYR A 210 -0.41 -3.44 4.54
C TYR A 210 -0.89 -2.41 5.57
N GLY A 211 -0.74 -1.14 5.22
CA GLY A 211 -1.03 -0.02 6.10
C GLY A 211 -1.44 1.24 5.33
N ALA A 212 -2.11 2.14 6.01
CA ALA A 212 -2.41 3.48 5.53
C ALA A 212 -2.19 4.50 6.65
N VAL A 213 -1.82 5.73 6.31
CA VAL A 213 -1.71 6.80 7.32
C VAL A 213 -3.04 7.01 8.03
N ASP A 214 -4.13 6.81 7.30
CA ASP A 214 -5.47 6.95 7.84
C ASP A 214 -5.79 5.82 8.82
N ALA A 215 -5.25 4.60 8.68
CA ALA A 215 -5.68 3.43 9.46
C ALA A 215 -4.59 2.73 10.28
N GLY A 216 -3.32 3.16 10.23
CA GLY A 216 -2.21 2.43 10.83
C GLY A 216 -1.83 1.17 10.04
N LEU A 217 -1.22 0.19 10.72
CA LEU A 217 -0.79 -1.08 10.12
C LEU A 217 -1.86 -2.17 10.31
N MET A 218 -2.51 -2.57 9.23
CA MET A 218 -3.66 -3.48 9.26
C MET A 218 -3.29 -4.95 9.14
N ALA A 219 -2.24 -5.26 8.37
CA ALA A 219 -1.83 -6.63 8.09
C ALA A 219 -0.33 -6.72 7.77
N TYR A 220 0.26 -7.92 7.89
CA TYR A 220 1.69 -8.17 7.65
C TYR A 220 1.92 -9.45 6.84
N GLN A 221 3.08 -9.56 6.19
CA GLN A 221 3.48 -10.80 5.50
C GLN A 221 4.35 -11.67 6.39
N CYS A 222 4.09 -12.99 6.37
CA CYS A 222 5.02 -13.98 6.89
C CYS A 222 5.95 -14.53 5.76
N PRO A 223 6.91 -15.42 6.07
CA PRO A 223 7.81 -15.96 5.07
C PRO A 223 7.18 -16.77 3.94
N TYR A 224 5.94 -17.21 4.12
CA TYR A 224 5.20 -18.06 3.19
C TYR A 224 4.18 -17.27 2.34
N GLN A 225 4.18 -15.95 2.44
CA GLN A 225 3.32 -15.05 1.68
C GLN A 225 4.15 -14.19 0.73
N THR A 226 3.59 -13.89 -0.43
CA THR A 226 4.18 -12.99 -1.43
C THR A 226 3.10 -12.11 -2.05
N GLY A 227 3.53 -11.11 -2.83
CA GLY A 227 2.63 -10.21 -3.54
C GLY A 227 1.70 -9.44 -2.59
N GLY A 228 0.40 -9.53 -2.84
CA GLY A 228 -0.64 -8.83 -2.08
C GLY A 228 -1.15 -9.53 -0.81
N GLU A 229 -0.70 -10.75 -0.50
CA GLU A 229 -1.22 -11.55 0.61
C GLU A 229 -0.68 -11.10 1.96
N HIS A 230 -1.54 -10.89 2.96
CA HIS A 230 -1.14 -10.46 4.30
C HIS A 230 -2.05 -11.08 5.38
N HIS A 231 -1.47 -11.43 6.53
CA HIS A 231 -2.22 -11.76 7.74
C HIS A 231 -2.71 -10.49 8.45
N PRO A 232 -4.02 -10.29 8.61
CA PRO A 232 -4.57 -9.18 9.38
C PRO A 232 -4.15 -9.26 10.85
N PHE A 233 -3.93 -8.10 11.47
CA PHE A 233 -3.85 -8.02 12.92
C PHE A 233 -5.24 -8.21 13.53
N ALA A 234 -5.32 -8.89 14.67
CA ALA A 234 -6.59 -9.11 15.38
C ALA A 234 -7.25 -7.81 15.86
N THR A 235 -6.48 -6.72 15.88
CA THR A 235 -6.90 -5.36 16.22
C THR A 235 -7.62 -4.65 15.07
N PHE A 236 -7.73 -5.29 13.90
CA PHE A 236 -8.52 -4.82 12.77
C PHE A 236 -9.62 -5.81 12.42
N HIS A 237 -10.79 -5.26 12.11
CA HIS A 237 -11.85 -5.99 11.42
C HIS A 237 -11.85 -5.55 9.96
N LEU A 238 -11.51 -6.48 9.06
CA LEU A 238 -11.50 -6.26 7.61
C LEU A 238 -12.73 -6.88 6.98
N GLU A 239 -13.34 -6.16 6.05
CA GLU A 239 -14.41 -6.66 5.19
C GLU A 239 -14.02 -6.48 3.74
N VAL A 240 -14.45 -7.41 2.88
CA VAL A 240 -14.46 -7.20 1.43
C VAL A 240 -15.91 -7.22 0.99
N VAL A 241 -16.36 -6.12 0.38
CA VAL A 241 -17.75 -5.93 0.00
C VAL A 241 -17.89 -5.60 -1.48
N ASP A 242 -19.02 -5.96 -2.04
CA ASP A 242 -19.42 -5.48 -3.36
C ASP A 242 -19.53 -3.93 -3.33
N PRO A 243 -18.90 -3.22 -4.27
CA PRO A 243 -18.76 -1.76 -4.20
C PRO A 243 -20.09 -1.01 -4.36
N GLU A 244 -21.12 -1.64 -4.95
CA GLU A 244 -22.42 -1.03 -5.22
C GLU A 244 -23.45 -1.38 -4.14
N THR A 245 -23.53 -2.66 -3.79
CA THR A 245 -24.53 -3.18 -2.85
C THR A 245 -24.06 -3.20 -1.40
N LEU A 246 -22.75 -3.03 -1.16
CA LEU A 246 -22.10 -3.15 0.15
C LEU A 246 -22.32 -4.50 0.85
N SER A 247 -22.75 -5.50 0.08
CA SER A 247 -22.92 -6.87 0.56
C SER A 247 -21.55 -7.56 0.66
N PRO A 248 -21.30 -8.38 1.69
CA PRO A 248 -20.03 -9.10 1.81
C PRO A 248 -19.77 -10.01 0.60
N CYS A 249 -18.57 -9.90 0.04
CA CYS A 249 -18.10 -10.80 -0.99
C CYS A 249 -17.89 -12.21 -0.44
N ARG A 250 -18.01 -13.21 -1.31
CA ARG A 250 -17.63 -14.60 -1.00
C ARG A 250 -16.12 -14.70 -0.84
N GLU A 251 -15.67 -15.80 -0.24
CA GLU A 251 -14.24 -16.07 -0.15
C GLU A 251 -13.58 -16.10 -1.54
N GLY A 252 -12.47 -15.39 -1.69
CA GLY A 252 -11.74 -15.23 -2.94
C GLY A 252 -12.36 -14.25 -3.95
N GLU A 253 -13.58 -13.78 -3.73
CA GLU A 253 -14.23 -12.77 -4.57
C GLU A 253 -13.65 -11.38 -4.28
N VAL A 254 -13.47 -10.59 -5.35
CA VAL A 254 -12.82 -9.28 -5.28
C VAL A 254 -13.86 -8.19 -5.06
N GLY A 255 -13.63 -7.34 -4.07
CA GLY A 255 -14.47 -6.20 -3.75
C GLY A 255 -13.66 -5.03 -3.17
N ASP A 256 -14.39 -4.03 -2.65
CA ASP A 256 -13.80 -2.93 -1.90
C ASP A 256 -13.45 -3.38 -0.47
N VAL A 257 -12.28 -2.97 0.00
CA VAL A 257 -11.82 -3.25 1.36
C VAL A 257 -12.40 -2.20 2.31
N LEU A 258 -13.16 -2.66 3.29
CA LEU A 258 -13.58 -1.84 4.44
C LEU A 258 -12.80 -2.24 5.67
N ILE A 259 -12.45 -1.25 6.49
CA ILE A 259 -11.65 -1.47 7.69
C ILE A 259 -12.34 -0.89 8.92
N THR A 260 -12.17 -1.55 10.05
CA THR A 260 -12.42 -0.98 11.38
C THR A 260 -11.19 -1.18 12.24
N ASP A 261 -10.60 -0.09 12.72
CA ASP A 261 -9.50 -0.14 13.69
C ASP A 261 -10.09 -0.21 15.11
N LEU A 262 -9.93 -1.36 15.78
CA LEU A 262 -10.53 -1.61 17.08
C LEU A 262 -9.83 -0.89 18.23
N ARG A 263 -8.62 -0.37 18.01
CA ARG A 263 -7.82 0.31 19.02
C ARG A 263 -7.97 1.81 18.96
N ARG A 264 -8.22 2.33 17.75
CA ARG A 264 -8.28 3.76 17.53
C ARG A 264 -9.58 4.36 18.06
N ARG A 265 -9.42 5.10 19.16
CA ARG A 265 -10.50 5.78 19.86
C ARG A 265 -10.49 7.28 19.64
N PHE A 266 -9.34 7.93 19.49
CA PHE A 266 -9.29 9.38 19.35
C PHE A 266 -10.01 9.89 18.10
N MET A 267 -9.73 9.24 16.97
CA MET A 267 -10.36 9.48 15.67
C MET A 267 -10.82 8.12 15.12
N PRO A 268 -11.96 7.58 15.58
CA PRO A 268 -12.37 6.23 15.25
C PRO A 268 -12.59 6.07 13.74
N LEU A 269 -12.12 4.95 13.19
CA LEU A 269 -12.45 4.52 11.84
C LEU A 269 -13.26 3.23 11.91
N ILE A 270 -14.55 3.32 11.60
CA ILE A 270 -15.51 2.22 11.67
C ILE A 270 -16.13 2.02 10.29
N ARG A 271 -15.98 0.81 9.73
CA ARG A 271 -16.35 0.48 8.34
C ARG A 271 -15.89 1.54 7.33
N TYR A 272 -14.63 1.97 7.47
CA TYR A 272 -14.02 2.95 6.60
C TYR A 272 -13.63 2.33 5.26
N ARG A 273 -14.10 2.89 4.14
CA ARG A 273 -13.70 2.48 2.80
C ARG A 273 -12.32 3.06 2.48
N ILE A 274 -11.29 2.23 2.60
CA ILE A 274 -9.88 2.66 2.47
C ILE A 274 -9.47 2.99 1.01
N GLY A 275 -10.33 2.60 0.06
CA GLY A 275 -10.14 2.82 -1.37
C GLY A 275 -9.18 1.83 -2.03
N ASP A 276 -8.98 0.67 -1.41
CA ASP A 276 -8.26 -0.47 -1.97
C ASP A 276 -9.23 -1.59 -2.36
N ARG A 277 -8.87 -2.35 -3.39
CA ARG A 277 -9.54 -3.58 -3.80
C ARG A 277 -8.76 -4.79 -3.32
N GLY A 278 -9.49 -5.81 -2.89
CA GLY A 278 -8.90 -7.04 -2.43
C GLY A 278 -9.89 -8.18 -2.33
N SER A 279 -9.40 -9.31 -1.83
CA SER A 279 -10.20 -10.48 -1.50
C SER A 279 -9.77 -11.05 -0.16
N LEU A 280 -10.67 -11.79 0.49
CA LEU A 280 -10.37 -12.55 1.70
C LEU A 280 -10.26 -14.03 1.37
N ARG A 281 -9.27 -14.72 1.93
CA ARG A 281 -9.04 -16.16 1.74
C ARG A 281 -8.61 -16.81 3.05
N SER A 282 -9.04 -18.04 3.28
CA SER A 282 -8.69 -18.83 4.46
C SER A 282 -7.92 -20.06 4.00
N TYR A 283 -6.68 -20.20 4.47
CA TYR A 283 -5.86 -21.37 4.19
C TYR A 283 -4.90 -21.64 5.34
N ALA A 284 -4.42 -22.88 5.44
CA ALA A 284 -3.36 -23.22 6.37
C ALA A 284 -2.02 -22.69 5.85
N CYS A 285 -1.58 -21.55 6.37
CA CYS A 285 -0.33 -20.95 5.96
C CYS A 285 0.87 -21.77 6.47
N GLY A 286 1.95 -21.84 5.70
CA GLY A 286 3.18 -22.53 6.10
C GLY A 286 3.82 -21.99 7.37
N CYS A 287 3.47 -20.77 7.81
CA CYS A 287 3.88 -20.24 9.11
C CYS A 287 3.11 -20.82 10.31
N GLY A 288 2.11 -21.67 10.08
CA GLY A 288 1.27 -22.29 11.11
C GLY A 288 -0.03 -21.53 11.41
N ARG A 289 -0.21 -20.31 10.89
CA ARG A 289 -1.48 -19.57 11.03
C ARG A 289 -2.58 -20.14 10.13
N LYS A 290 -3.80 -20.11 10.66
CA LYS A 290 -5.03 -20.54 9.96
C LYS A 290 -6.07 -19.42 9.90
N ASP A 291 -5.67 -18.22 10.31
CA ASP A 291 -6.51 -17.04 10.26
C ASP A 291 -6.77 -16.63 8.81
N GLN A 292 -7.87 -15.92 8.59
CA GLN A 292 -8.17 -15.32 7.30
C GLN A 292 -7.01 -14.42 6.84
N THR A 293 -6.68 -14.49 5.56
CA THR A 293 -5.67 -13.69 4.88
C THR A 293 -6.37 -12.69 3.96
N VAL A 294 -5.88 -11.45 3.91
CA VAL A 294 -6.32 -10.45 2.95
C VAL A 294 -5.33 -10.41 1.78
N CYS A 295 -5.83 -10.42 0.55
CA CYS A 295 -5.03 -10.21 -0.65
C CYS A 295 -5.40 -8.87 -1.29
N ILE A 296 -4.48 -7.91 -1.26
CA ILE A 296 -4.66 -6.57 -1.81
C ILE A 296 -4.19 -6.57 -3.27
N LEU A 297 -5.08 -6.15 -4.18
CA LEU A 297 -4.82 -6.16 -5.62
C LEU A 297 -4.42 -4.79 -6.16
N GLY A 298 -5.00 -3.72 -5.62
CA GLY A 298 -4.77 -2.37 -6.12
C GLY A 298 -5.75 -1.36 -5.55
N ARG A 299 -5.87 -0.20 -6.20
CA ARG A 299 -6.80 0.86 -5.79
C ARG A 299 -8.15 0.69 -6.44
N SER A 300 -9.23 1.00 -5.71
CA SER A 300 -10.60 0.96 -6.25
C SER A 300 -10.86 1.98 -7.35
N ASN A 301 -10.07 3.05 -7.41
CA ASN A 301 -10.18 4.11 -8.41
C ASN A 301 -9.17 4.02 -9.56
N ASP A 302 -8.25 3.04 -9.53
CA ASP A 302 -7.27 2.79 -10.58
C ASP A 302 -7.91 1.93 -11.69
N TYR A 303 -8.83 2.54 -12.45
CA TYR A 303 -9.46 1.91 -13.61
C TYR A 303 -9.72 2.90 -14.75
N VAL A 304 -9.82 2.33 -15.95
CA VAL A 304 -10.34 3.00 -17.14
C VAL A 304 -11.70 2.44 -17.51
N GLN A 305 -12.51 3.24 -18.21
CA GLN A 305 -13.81 2.79 -18.70
C GLN A 305 -13.59 1.97 -19.98
N GLY A 306 -13.73 0.66 -19.86
CA GLY A 306 -13.77 -0.25 -21.01
C GLY A 306 -15.09 -0.14 -21.78
N ARG A 307 -15.25 -0.97 -22.81
CA ARG A 307 -16.44 -1.01 -23.68
C ARG A 307 -17.74 -1.24 -22.92
N PHE A 308 -17.74 -2.18 -21.97
CA PHE A 308 -18.96 -2.59 -21.24
C PHE A 308 -18.77 -2.65 -19.73
N ARG A 309 -17.52 -2.61 -19.24
CA ARG A 309 -17.18 -2.65 -17.82
C ARG A 309 -15.93 -1.83 -17.53
N LYS A 310 -15.69 -1.54 -16.25
CA LYS A 310 -14.40 -1.02 -15.76
C LYS A 310 -13.31 -2.06 -16.06
N VAL A 311 -12.15 -1.60 -16.52
CA VAL A 311 -10.92 -2.40 -16.62
C VAL A 311 -9.93 -1.81 -15.64
N PHE A 312 -9.58 -2.58 -14.62
CA PHE A 312 -8.71 -2.13 -13.54
C PHE A 312 -7.23 -2.27 -13.90
N TYR A 313 -6.41 -1.47 -13.24
CA TYR A 313 -4.96 -1.48 -13.43
C TYR A 313 -4.35 -2.85 -13.13
N ASP A 314 -4.78 -3.50 -12.05
CA ASP A 314 -4.29 -4.82 -11.64
C ASP A 314 -4.60 -5.91 -12.67
N GLU A 315 -5.73 -5.82 -13.38
CA GLU A 315 -6.06 -6.76 -14.47
C GLU A 315 -5.09 -6.62 -15.65
N VAL A 316 -4.73 -5.38 -16.00
CA VAL A 316 -3.78 -5.09 -17.08
C VAL A 316 -2.37 -5.50 -16.68
N GLU A 317 -1.95 -5.19 -15.45
CA GLU A 317 -0.65 -5.58 -14.92
C GLU A 317 -0.47 -7.11 -14.91
N ALA A 318 -1.48 -7.84 -14.42
CA ALA A 318 -1.48 -9.29 -14.41
C ALA A 318 -1.44 -9.87 -15.84
N ALA A 319 -2.18 -9.30 -16.79
CA ALA A 319 -2.18 -9.77 -18.18
C ALA A 319 -0.82 -9.61 -18.88
N LEU A 320 -0.02 -8.61 -18.49
CA LEU A 320 1.30 -8.37 -19.09
C LEU A 320 2.42 -9.24 -18.50
N ASP A 321 2.18 -9.90 -17.37
CA ASP A 321 3.06 -10.92 -16.78
C ASP A 321 4.53 -10.48 -16.63
N GLY A 322 4.72 -9.25 -16.14
CA GLY A 322 6.04 -8.68 -15.87
C GLY A 322 6.93 -8.45 -17.09
N GLN A 323 6.39 -8.47 -18.32
CA GLN A 323 7.17 -8.17 -19.53
C GLN A 323 7.43 -6.67 -19.75
N VAL A 324 6.88 -5.82 -18.88
CA VAL A 324 7.05 -4.36 -18.87
C VAL A 324 7.56 -3.92 -17.50
N ASP A 325 8.41 -2.89 -17.46
CA ASP A 325 9.02 -2.41 -16.22
C ASP A 325 8.07 -1.51 -15.40
N ALA A 326 7.18 -0.79 -16.11
CA ALA A 326 6.12 0.02 -15.56
C ALA A 326 5.00 0.22 -16.58
N LEU A 327 3.78 0.51 -16.12
CA LEU A 327 2.66 0.82 -17.00
C LEU A 327 1.76 1.93 -16.43
N GLN A 328 1.12 2.67 -17.33
CA GLN A 328 0.12 3.69 -17.04
C GLN A 328 -1.08 3.52 -17.97
N LEU A 329 -2.28 3.62 -17.41
CA LEU A 329 -3.52 3.70 -18.16
C LEU A 329 -3.97 5.15 -18.25
N VAL A 330 -4.31 5.62 -19.45
CA VAL A 330 -4.83 6.96 -19.69
C VAL A 330 -6.19 6.86 -20.34
N GLN A 331 -7.21 7.44 -19.71
CA GLN A 331 -8.54 7.63 -20.29
C GLN A 331 -8.59 9.01 -20.92
N ARG A 332 -8.90 9.10 -22.21
CA ARG A 332 -9.16 10.36 -22.92
C ARG A 332 -10.47 10.26 -23.70
N GLY A 333 -11.53 10.88 -23.18
CA GLY A 333 -12.89 10.65 -23.66
C GLY A 333 -13.24 9.16 -23.63
N ASP A 334 -13.52 8.57 -24.78
CA ASP A 334 -13.84 7.15 -24.92
C ASP A 334 -12.63 6.25 -25.28
N ARG A 335 -11.44 6.84 -25.42
CA ARG A 335 -10.20 6.15 -25.77
C ARG A 335 -9.39 5.76 -24.54
N VAL A 336 -8.80 4.57 -24.60
CA VAL A 336 -7.80 4.12 -23.63
C VAL A 336 -6.42 4.11 -24.29
N ILE A 337 -5.45 4.77 -23.67
CA ILE A 337 -4.03 4.69 -24.03
C ILE A 337 -3.32 3.93 -22.93
N LEU A 338 -2.65 2.84 -23.29
CA LEU A 338 -1.69 2.18 -22.42
C LEU A 338 -0.30 2.70 -22.75
N ARG A 339 0.36 3.29 -21.76
CA ARG A 339 1.78 3.65 -21.84
C ARG A 339 2.58 2.63 -21.04
N VAL A 340 3.63 2.07 -21.61
CA VAL A 340 4.51 1.10 -20.93
C VAL A 340 5.97 1.54 -21.02
N GLU A 341 6.72 1.31 -19.96
CA GLU A 341 8.18 1.42 -19.94
C GLU A 341 8.79 0.05 -20.17
N VAL A 342 9.84 0.00 -20.99
CA VAL A 342 10.68 -1.18 -21.10
C VAL A 342 12.15 -0.77 -21.22
N MET A 343 13.01 -1.46 -20.48
CA MET A 343 14.46 -1.39 -20.64
C MET A 343 14.91 -2.18 -21.86
N GLY A 344 15.70 -1.53 -22.72
CA GLY A 344 16.25 -2.13 -23.92
C GLY A 344 16.20 -1.20 -25.14
N GLY A 345 16.78 -1.65 -26.24
CA GLY A 345 16.78 -0.92 -27.50
C GLY A 345 15.46 -1.03 -28.28
N LYS A 346 15.43 -0.45 -29.48
CA LYS A 346 14.25 -0.42 -30.37
C LYS A 346 13.66 -1.80 -30.67
N ALA A 347 14.47 -2.85 -30.70
CA ALA A 347 14.01 -4.22 -30.93
C ALA A 347 13.09 -4.70 -29.80
N ARG A 348 13.54 -4.58 -28.54
CA ARG A 348 12.75 -4.93 -27.35
C ARG A 348 11.44 -4.13 -27.28
N ALA A 349 11.48 -2.85 -27.64
CA ALA A 349 10.27 -2.02 -27.68
C ALA A 349 9.24 -2.51 -28.72
N ARG A 350 9.69 -3.09 -29.84
CA ARG A 350 8.80 -3.68 -30.86
C ARG A 350 8.19 -4.98 -30.36
N GLU A 351 9.00 -5.89 -29.82
CA GLU A 351 8.52 -7.16 -29.23
C GLU A 351 7.50 -6.91 -28.11
N THR A 352 7.78 -5.95 -27.23
CA THR A 352 6.87 -5.55 -26.15
C THR A 352 5.54 -5.05 -26.70
N ARG A 353 5.57 -4.31 -27.81
CA ARG A 353 4.36 -3.81 -28.46
C ARG A 353 3.47 -4.96 -28.95
N ASP A 354 4.07 -5.96 -29.57
CA ASP A 354 3.34 -7.12 -30.10
C ASP A 354 2.80 -7.99 -28.96
N TRP A 355 3.62 -8.26 -27.95
CA TRP A 355 3.22 -8.97 -26.72
C TRP A 355 2.02 -8.32 -26.03
N CYS A 356 2.08 -7.02 -25.77
CA CYS A 356 0.97 -6.30 -25.13
C CYS A 356 -0.31 -6.39 -25.96
N ARG A 357 -0.24 -6.32 -27.30
CA ARG A 357 -1.42 -6.43 -28.16
C ARG A 357 -2.07 -7.80 -28.05
N GLU A 358 -1.27 -8.85 -28.07
CA GLU A 358 -1.75 -10.23 -27.93
C GLU A 358 -2.38 -10.45 -26.55
N ARG A 359 -1.64 -10.11 -25.49
CA ARG A 359 -2.07 -10.38 -24.12
C ARG A 359 -3.29 -9.60 -23.71
N LEU A 360 -3.47 -8.37 -24.19
CA LEU A 360 -4.59 -7.52 -23.82
C LEU A 360 -5.83 -7.70 -24.73
N ALA A 361 -5.76 -8.56 -25.75
CA ALA A 361 -6.84 -8.76 -26.71
C ALA A 361 -8.16 -9.23 -26.07
N HIS A 362 -8.09 -9.93 -24.94
CA HIS A 362 -9.25 -10.42 -24.19
C HIS A 362 -9.89 -9.36 -23.30
N LEU A 363 -9.19 -8.26 -23.00
CA LEU A 363 -9.73 -7.18 -22.18
C LEU A 363 -10.61 -6.26 -23.01
N PRO A 364 -11.74 -5.77 -22.47
CA PRO A 364 -12.68 -4.94 -23.21
C PRO A 364 -12.20 -3.48 -23.32
N LEU A 365 -10.95 -3.23 -23.69
CA LEU A 365 -10.36 -1.90 -23.85
C LEU A 365 -10.92 -1.21 -25.11
N ARG A 366 -11.36 0.05 -24.97
CA ARG A 366 -11.97 0.82 -26.05
C ARG A 366 -10.93 1.70 -26.74
N LEU A 367 -10.89 1.66 -28.09
CA LEU A 367 -10.02 2.49 -28.93
C LEU A 367 -8.56 2.52 -28.42
N PHE A 368 -8.02 1.32 -28.21
CA PHE A 368 -6.75 1.08 -27.54
C PHE A 368 -5.55 1.57 -28.35
N ARG A 369 -4.78 2.51 -27.79
CA ARG A 369 -3.47 2.91 -28.28
C ARG A 369 -2.38 2.42 -27.32
N LEU A 370 -1.28 1.92 -27.87
CA LEU A 370 -0.11 1.50 -27.10
C LEU A 370 1.10 2.39 -27.41
N ASP A 371 1.59 3.07 -26.38
CA ASP A 371 2.82 3.84 -26.40
C ASP A 371 3.89 3.10 -25.59
N VAL A 372 5.02 2.79 -26.23
CA VAL A 372 6.17 2.15 -25.57
C VAL A 372 7.24 3.21 -25.39
N LEU A 373 7.61 3.46 -24.13
CA LEU A 373 8.54 4.50 -23.71
C LEU A 373 9.86 3.88 -23.24
N SER A 374 10.92 4.68 -23.28
CA SER A 374 12.15 4.34 -22.56
C SER A 374 11.91 4.36 -21.05
N ASN A 375 12.73 3.63 -20.30
CA ASN A 375 12.67 3.62 -18.84
C ASN A 375 12.75 5.06 -18.27
N GLY A 376 11.87 5.37 -17.31
CA GLY A 376 11.74 6.72 -16.71
C GLY A 376 10.91 7.73 -17.52
N GLY A 377 10.23 7.32 -18.60
CA GLY A 377 9.37 8.19 -19.41
C GLY A 377 7.96 8.46 -18.86
N LEU A 378 7.49 7.69 -17.86
CA LEU A 378 6.17 7.84 -17.26
C LEU A 378 6.14 8.87 -16.12
N PRO A 379 5.04 9.60 -15.97
CA PRO A 379 4.92 10.60 -14.91
C PRO A 379 4.80 9.94 -13.53
N ARG A 380 5.56 10.49 -12.57
CA ARG A 380 5.61 10.05 -11.18
C ARG A 380 5.25 11.20 -10.25
N HIS A 381 4.70 10.88 -9.09
CA HIS A 381 4.39 11.88 -8.08
C HIS A 381 5.70 12.51 -7.58
N PRO A 382 5.85 13.86 -7.64
CA PRO A 382 7.13 14.53 -7.45
C PRO A 382 7.74 14.32 -6.06
N LYS A 383 6.91 14.08 -5.04
CA LYS A 383 7.37 13.87 -3.65
C LYS A 383 7.65 12.41 -3.29
N THR A 384 6.88 11.47 -3.85
CA THR A 384 6.90 10.07 -3.38
C THR A 384 7.52 9.14 -4.42
N GLY A 385 7.76 9.62 -5.64
CA GLY A 385 8.24 8.83 -6.77
C GLY A 385 7.23 7.79 -7.28
N LYS A 386 6.05 7.70 -6.67
CA LYS A 386 5.02 6.72 -7.04
C LYS A 386 4.53 6.98 -8.46
N LEU A 387 4.28 5.91 -9.20
CA LEU A 387 3.78 6.01 -10.56
C LEU A 387 2.35 6.56 -10.56
N GLN A 388 2.04 7.48 -11.47
CA GLN A 388 0.64 7.84 -11.73
C GLN A 388 0.00 6.74 -12.58
N ARG A 389 -0.53 5.71 -11.93
CA ARG A 389 -1.01 4.49 -12.58
C ARG A 389 -2.16 4.72 -13.55
N VAL A 390 -3.10 5.60 -13.19
CA VAL A 390 -4.25 5.94 -14.01
C VAL A 390 -4.42 7.45 -14.13
N VAL A 391 -4.54 7.96 -15.36
CA VAL A 391 -4.77 9.38 -15.66
C VAL A 391 -6.06 9.53 -16.44
N ARG A 392 -6.85 10.56 -16.12
CA ARG A 392 -8.05 10.93 -16.86
C ARG A 392 -7.80 12.30 -17.49
N GLU A 393 -7.62 12.32 -18.80
CA GLU A 393 -7.44 13.52 -19.62
C GLU A 393 -8.81 13.98 -20.15
N ALA A 394 -9.04 15.29 -20.11
CA ALA A 394 -10.25 15.92 -20.62
C ALA A 394 -10.41 15.79 -22.15
#